data_AF-A0AAV9HHQ5-F1
#
_entry.id   AF-A0AAV9HHQ5-F1
#
_cell.length_a   1.000
_cell.length_b   1.000
_cell.length_c   1.000
_cell.angle_alpha   90.00
_cell.angle_beta   90.00
_cell.angle_gamma   90.00
#
_symmetry.space_group_name_H-M   'P 1'
#
loop_
_entity.id
_entity.type
_entity.pdbx_description
1 polymer ?
#
loop_
_entity_poly.entity_id
_entity_poly.type
_entity_poly.pdbx_seq_one_letter_code
_entity_poly.pdbx_strand_id
1 'polypeptide(L)'
;MDSSTPAAAAIAAAGSQTAANPSATALATVPPPPVRKFKAAELPLTTSKRTAIETLARDFKKKGGYDALRRKAWEEFMQSDYVKEAKELVLEIAQEEVDKNPGQLLTLERNKAVALIDGALDRRGIYQKAQEAIGKLIDTSAIEANIREIRRAEIGDEAAEEERLLGAKTDEEYAAETAARREERELVRENLRVIEENKRKLEREIKELEDMKRREEEKAAREARRKKEREE
;
A
#
# COMPACT_ATOMS: atom_id res chain seq x y z
N MET A 1 60.48 28.06 22.13
CA MET A 1 59.76 27.70 23.36
C MET A 1 59.13 28.95 23.90
N ASP A 2 57.85 28.83 24.25
CA ASP A 2 57.07 29.65 25.18
C ASP A 2 56.88 31.14 24.85
N SER A 3 55.65 31.52 24.48
CA SER A 3 54.58 31.98 25.38
C SER A 3 54.77 33.46 25.75
N SER A 4 53.79 34.32 25.98
CA SER A 4 52.33 34.30 25.93
C SER A 4 51.92 35.70 26.38
N THR A 5 51.06 36.36 25.60
CA THR A 5 50.16 37.49 25.95
C THR A 5 50.78 38.81 26.47
N PRO A 6 50.10 39.97 26.32
CA PRO A 6 48.99 40.29 27.24
C PRO A 6 47.76 40.94 26.59
N ALA A 7 46.66 40.81 27.34
CA ALA A 7 45.35 41.38 27.11
C ALA A 7 45.28 42.88 27.42
N ALA A 8 44.33 43.59 26.80
CA ALA A 8 43.67 44.76 27.41
C ALA A 8 42.32 45.05 26.74
N ALA A 9 41.37 45.44 27.58
CA ALA A 9 39.94 45.61 27.33
C ALA A 9 39.54 46.95 26.68
N ALA A 10 38.38 46.99 26.03
CA ALA A 10 37.51 48.17 25.84
C ALA A 10 36.12 47.68 25.39
N ILE A 11 35.08 47.77 26.23
CA ILE A 11 34.08 48.86 26.36
C ILE A 11 33.05 48.93 25.21
N ALA A 12 31.79 48.93 25.64
CA ALA A 12 30.51 49.01 24.96
C ALA A 12 30.37 50.01 23.79
N ALA A 13 29.53 49.64 22.82
CA ALA A 13 28.65 50.58 22.13
C ALA A 13 27.42 49.85 21.56
N ALA A 14 26.24 50.32 21.97
CA ALA A 14 24.95 49.97 21.42
C ALA A 14 24.83 50.48 19.98
N GLY A 15 24.24 49.67 19.11
CA GLY A 15 23.94 50.03 17.73
C GLY A 15 22.77 49.21 17.21
N SER A 16 21.56 49.74 17.38
CA SER A 16 20.37 49.31 16.65
C SER A 16 20.62 49.42 15.15
N GLN A 17 20.38 48.33 14.41
CA GLN A 17 19.84 48.39 13.06
C GLN A 17 19.15 47.07 12.72
N THR A 18 17.85 47.05 12.96
CA THR A 18 16.88 46.09 12.44
C THR A 18 16.79 46.26 10.92
N ALA A 19 17.49 45.42 10.17
CA ALA A 19 17.23 45.20 8.76
C ALA A 19 16.30 43.99 8.62
N ALA A 20 15.05 44.25 8.27
CA ALA A 20 14.05 43.24 7.94
C ALA A 20 14.56 42.38 6.78
N ASN A 21 14.58 41.07 6.98
CA ASN A 21 14.73 40.10 5.89
C ASN A 21 13.49 39.20 5.94
N PRO A 22 12.56 39.30 4.97
CA PRO A 22 11.39 38.44 4.95
C PRO A 22 11.83 37.07 4.47
N SER A 23 12.04 36.14 5.40
CA SER A 23 12.16 34.73 5.06
C SER A 23 10.84 34.27 4.45
N ALA A 24 10.81 34.31 3.13
CA ALA A 24 9.83 33.63 2.32
C ALA A 24 9.77 32.17 2.78
N THR A 25 8.59 31.78 3.25
CA THR A 25 8.21 30.40 3.53
C THR A 25 8.35 29.61 2.24
N ALA A 26 9.55 29.06 2.00
CA ALA A 26 9.75 28.03 1.00
C ALA A 26 9.04 26.78 1.55
N LEU A 27 7.80 26.57 1.08
CA LEU A 27 7.09 25.31 1.20
C LEU A 27 8.03 24.21 0.66
N ALA A 28 8.61 23.44 1.58
CA ALA A 28 9.39 22.27 1.25
C ALA A 28 8.44 21.29 0.55
N THR A 29 8.57 21.20 -0.78
CA THR A 29 7.89 20.20 -1.60
C THR A 29 8.42 18.84 -1.15
N VAL A 30 7.66 18.14 -0.31
CA VAL A 30 7.97 16.77 0.11
C VAL A 30 8.08 15.92 -1.17
N PRO A 31 9.22 15.27 -1.43
CA PRO A 31 9.36 14.42 -2.59
C PRO A 31 8.31 13.30 -2.51
N PRO A 32 7.66 12.94 -3.63
CA PRO A 32 6.66 11.88 -3.63
C PRO A 32 7.25 10.59 -3.04
N PRO A 33 6.49 9.84 -2.23
CA PRO A 33 6.99 8.63 -1.60
C PRO A 33 7.51 7.67 -2.68
N PRO A 34 8.62 6.96 -2.43
CA PRO A 34 9.17 6.02 -3.40
C PRO A 34 8.13 4.94 -3.71
N VAL A 35 7.86 4.74 -5.00
CA VAL A 35 6.93 3.72 -5.49
C VAL A 35 7.46 2.34 -5.07
N ARG A 36 6.91 1.79 -3.98
CA ARG A 36 7.29 0.47 -3.49
C ARG A 36 6.71 -0.58 -4.43
N LYS A 37 7.58 -1.38 -5.03
CA LYS A 37 7.18 -2.51 -5.88
C LYS A 37 6.73 -3.66 -5.00
N PHE A 38 5.46 -3.66 -4.59
CA PHE A 38 4.89 -4.76 -3.81
C PHE A 38 4.74 -6.01 -4.69
N LYS A 39 5.32 -7.12 -4.24
CA LYS A 39 5.05 -8.43 -4.87
C LYS A 39 3.75 -9.00 -4.33
N ALA A 40 3.05 -9.82 -5.12
CA ALA A 40 1.86 -10.53 -4.66
C ALA A 40 2.11 -11.31 -3.35
N ALA A 41 3.33 -11.83 -3.17
CA ALA A 41 3.79 -12.52 -1.96
C ALA A 41 3.80 -11.67 -0.68
N GLU A 42 3.92 -10.34 -0.81
CA GLU A 42 4.02 -9.39 0.32
C GLU A 42 2.66 -8.88 0.77
N LEU A 43 1.60 -9.13 0.00
CA LEU A 43 0.25 -8.74 0.37
C LEU A 43 -0.35 -9.78 1.35
N PRO A 44 -1.14 -9.34 2.35
CA PRO A 44 -1.86 -10.22 3.26
C PRO A 44 -3.08 -10.87 2.57
N LEU A 45 -2.86 -11.52 1.44
CA LEU A 45 -3.86 -12.23 0.64
C LEU A 45 -3.71 -13.74 0.82
N THR A 46 -4.77 -14.49 0.52
CA THR A 46 -4.70 -15.95 0.47
C THR A 46 -3.80 -16.42 -0.67
N THR A 47 -3.13 -17.56 -0.50
CA THR A 47 -2.23 -18.12 -1.53
C THR A 47 -2.89 -18.22 -2.90
N SER A 48 -4.15 -18.67 -2.95
CA SER A 48 -4.92 -18.77 -4.20
C SER A 48 -5.10 -17.42 -4.91
N LYS A 49 -5.34 -16.34 -4.16
CA LYS A 49 -5.47 -15.00 -4.75
C LYS A 49 -4.13 -14.48 -5.27
N ARG A 50 -3.02 -14.77 -4.57
CA ARG A 50 -1.67 -14.40 -5.02
C ARG A 50 -1.31 -15.11 -6.33
N THR A 51 -1.56 -16.41 -6.43
CA THR A 51 -1.28 -17.20 -7.65
C THR A 51 -2.15 -16.76 -8.83
N ALA A 52 -3.39 -16.33 -8.58
CA ALA A 52 -4.27 -15.78 -9.61
C ALA A 52 -3.70 -14.47 -10.17
N ILE A 53 -3.24 -13.55 -9.31
CA ILE A 53 -2.61 -12.28 -9.73
C ILE A 53 -1.34 -12.54 -10.57
N GLU A 54 -0.48 -13.46 -10.12
CA GLU A 54 0.73 -13.82 -10.87
C GLU A 54 0.43 -14.46 -12.23
N THR A 55 -0.66 -15.22 -12.31
CA THR A 55 -1.09 -15.84 -13.57
C THR A 55 -1.66 -14.81 -14.52
N LEU A 56 -2.47 -13.88 -14.04
CA LEU A 56 -2.94 -12.74 -14.83
C LEU A 56 -1.79 -11.91 -15.39
N ALA A 57 -0.76 -11.61 -14.59
CA ALA A 57 0.40 -10.87 -15.07
C ALA A 57 1.16 -11.62 -16.17
N ARG A 58 1.31 -12.93 -16.03
CA ARG A 58 1.96 -13.79 -17.04
C ARG A 58 1.14 -13.86 -18.31
N ASP A 59 -0.17 -13.98 -18.19
CA ASP A 59 -1.08 -14.15 -19.31
C ASP A 59 -1.30 -12.84 -20.04
N PHE A 60 -1.31 -11.69 -19.36
CA PHE A 60 -1.26 -10.37 -19.99
C PHE A 60 -0.03 -10.21 -20.89
N LYS A 61 1.13 -10.72 -20.45
CA LYS A 61 2.35 -10.71 -21.25
C LYS A 61 2.27 -11.69 -22.43
N LYS A 62 1.72 -12.88 -22.24
CA LYS A 62 1.65 -13.94 -23.29
C LYS A 62 0.56 -13.71 -24.32
N LYS A 63 -0.62 -13.24 -23.91
CA LYS A 63 -1.80 -13.00 -24.75
C LYS A 63 -1.68 -11.72 -25.59
N GLY A 64 -0.55 -11.02 -25.52
CA GLY A 64 -0.22 -9.89 -26.41
C GLY A 64 -0.68 -8.51 -25.92
N GLY A 65 -1.30 -8.41 -24.73
CA GLY A 65 -1.70 -7.13 -24.14
C GLY A 65 -0.51 -6.19 -23.90
N TYR A 66 0.62 -6.75 -23.45
CA TYR A 66 1.87 -5.99 -23.28
C TYR A 66 2.42 -5.47 -24.61
N ASP A 67 2.48 -6.31 -25.64
CA ASP A 67 3.05 -5.92 -26.94
C ASP A 67 2.17 -4.92 -27.68
N ALA A 68 0.85 -5.05 -27.57
CA ALA A 68 -0.10 -4.08 -28.12
C ALA A 68 0.07 -2.71 -27.47
N LEU A 69 0.15 -2.66 -26.14
CA LEU A 69 0.40 -1.42 -25.41
C LEU A 69 1.75 -0.80 -25.77
N ARG A 70 2.82 -1.62 -25.80
CA ARG A 70 4.16 -1.14 -26.16
C ARG A 70 4.14 -0.49 -27.55
N ARG A 71 3.47 -1.12 -28.52
CA ARG A 71 3.34 -0.56 -29.87
C ARG A 71 2.55 0.76 -29.85
N LYS A 72 1.40 0.79 -29.18
CA LYS A 72 0.56 2.00 -29.08
C LYS A 72 1.30 3.17 -28.42
N ALA A 73 1.95 2.93 -27.28
CA ALA A 73 2.73 3.95 -26.58
C ALA A 73 3.90 4.46 -27.44
N TRP A 74 4.53 3.57 -28.22
CA TRP A 74 5.57 3.95 -29.16
C TRP A 74 5.04 4.81 -30.31
N GLU A 75 3.89 4.45 -30.89
CA GLU A 75 3.26 5.21 -31.97
C GLU A 75 2.82 6.60 -31.50
N GLU A 76 2.19 6.71 -30.33
CA GLU A 76 1.81 7.98 -29.72
C GLU A 76 3.04 8.84 -29.38
N PHE A 77 4.10 8.21 -28.86
CA PHE A 77 5.36 8.90 -28.61
C PHE A 77 5.97 9.43 -29.91
N MET A 78 5.99 8.64 -30.98
CA MET A 78 6.49 9.07 -32.29
C MET A 78 5.69 10.20 -32.93
N GLN A 79 4.40 10.29 -32.62
CA GLN A 79 3.52 11.38 -33.05
C GLN A 79 3.63 12.63 -32.17
N SER A 80 4.12 12.48 -30.94
CA SER A 80 4.27 13.59 -30.00
C SER A 80 5.34 14.60 -30.45
N ASP A 81 5.14 15.87 -30.11
CA ASP A 81 6.12 16.93 -30.40
C ASP A 81 7.42 16.75 -29.63
N TYR A 82 7.42 15.94 -28.56
CA TYR A 82 8.62 15.60 -27.81
C TYR A 82 9.71 14.97 -28.68
N VAL A 83 9.35 14.23 -29.74
CA VAL A 83 10.37 13.67 -30.66
C VAL A 83 11.09 14.75 -31.45
N LYS A 84 10.41 15.87 -31.75
CA LYS A 84 11.05 17.02 -32.41
C LYS A 84 11.97 17.73 -31.42
N GLU A 85 11.47 18.03 -30.23
CA GLU A 85 12.25 18.66 -29.14
C GLU A 85 13.48 17.82 -28.78
N ALA A 86 13.33 16.50 -28.66
CA ALA A 86 14.42 15.58 -28.36
C ALA A 86 15.50 15.58 -29.47
N LYS A 87 15.10 15.66 -30.75
CA LYS A 87 16.05 15.78 -31.86
C LYS A 87 16.82 17.09 -31.82
N GLU A 88 16.14 18.20 -31.52
CA GLU A 88 16.77 19.51 -31.38
C GLU A 88 17.78 19.53 -30.22
N LEU A 89 17.41 18.99 -29.06
CA LEU A 89 18.31 18.85 -27.91
C LEU A 89 19.52 17.97 -28.22
N VAL A 90 19.33 16.87 -28.96
CA VAL A 90 20.44 16.00 -29.38
C VAL A 90 21.41 16.75 -30.29
N LEU A 91 20.90 17.56 -31.22
CA LEU A 91 21.74 18.37 -32.11
C LEU A 91 22.50 19.45 -31.32
N GLU A 92 21.83 20.15 -30.42
CA GLU A 92 22.45 21.17 -29.56
C GLU A 92 23.61 20.58 -28.74
N ILE A 93 23.38 19.43 -28.10
CA ILE A 93 24.42 18.78 -27.29
C ILE A 93 25.54 18.23 -28.17
N ALA A 94 25.21 17.65 -29.32
CA ALA A 94 26.23 17.21 -30.26
C ALA A 94 27.11 18.39 -30.71
N GLN A 95 26.52 19.55 -30.99
CA GLN A 95 27.23 20.77 -31.33
C GLN A 95 28.14 21.22 -30.18
N GLU A 96 27.61 21.31 -28.96
CA GLU A 96 28.40 21.69 -27.79
C GLU A 96 29.58 20.72 -27.53
N GLU A 97 29.38 19.42 -27.71
CA GLU A 97 30.44 18.43 -27.52
C GLU A 97 31.49 18.52 -28.63
N VAL A 98 31.09 18.80 -29.88
CA VAL A 98 32.01 19.10 -30.99
C VAL A 98 32.82 20.36 -30.72
N ASP A 99 32.20 21.41 -30.18
CA ASP A 99 32.89 22.67 -29.84
C ASP A 99 33.88 22.48 -28.67
N LYS A 100 33.54 21.65 -27.68
CA LYS A 100 34.42 21.34 -26.54
C LYS A 100 35.59 20.45 -26.94
N ASN A 101 35.34 19.41 -27.74
CA ASN A 101 36.32 18.37 -28.05
C ASN A 101 36.40 18.07 -29.56
N PRO A 102 36.75 19.07 -30.41
CA PRO A 102 36.72 18.92 -31.87
C PRO A 102 37.74 17.88 -32.34
N GLY A 103 38.94 17.89 -31.76
CA GLY A 103 40.01 16.95 -32.09
C GLY A 103 39.69 15.50 -31.76
N GLN A 104 38.79 15.24 -30.80
CA GLN A 104 38.43 13.88 -30.41
C GLN A 104 37.19 13.36 -31.15
N LEU A 105 36.25 14.23 -31.52
CA LEU A 105 35.01 13.83 -32.21
C LEU A 105 35.15 13.81 -33.73
N LEU A 106 35.94 14.72 -34.31
CA LEU A 106 36.09 14.84 -35.77
C LEU A 106 37.20 13.95 -36.34
N THR A 107 38.13 13.47 -35.51
CA THR A 107 39.23 12.60 -35.96
C THR A 107 38.97 11.11 -35.68
N LEU A 108 38.11 10.80 -34.72
CA LEU A 108 37.73 9.41 -34.43
C LEU A 108 36.81 8.85 -35.50
N GLU A 109 36.79 7.52 -35.57
CA GLU A 109 35.75 6.82 -36.33
C GLU A 109 34.36 7.19 -35.82
N ARG A 110 33.44 7.35 -36.77
CA ARG A 110 32.03 7.72 -36.53
C ARG A 110 31.41 6.98 -35.35
N ASN A 111 31.60 5.67 -35.25
CA ASN A 111 30.99 4.86 -34.18
C ASN A 111 31.49 5.23 -32.79
N LYS A 112 32.78 5.59 -32.66
CA LYS A 112 33.36 6.01 -31.39
C LYS A 112 32.91 7.43 -31.03
N ALA A 113 32.81 8.33 -32.01
CA ALA A 113 32.27 9.67 -31.81
C ALA A 113 30.79 9.63 -31.38
N VAL A 114 29.98 8.76 -32.00
CA VAL A 114 28.58 8.52 -31.61
C VAL A 114 28.50 8.05 -30.15
N ALA A 115 29.34 7.11 -29.73
CA ALA A 115 29.34 6.64 -28.35
C ALA A 115 29.69 7.75 -27.33
N LEU A 116 30.57 8.69 -27.69
CA LEU A 116 30.92 9.82 -26.82
C LEU A 116 29.76 10.81 -26.67
N ILE A 117 29.10 11.14 -27.78
CA ILE A 117 27.90 11.99 -27.78
C ILE A 117 26.76 11.30 -27.02
N ASP A 118 26.52 10.02 -27.26
CA ASP A 118 25.52 9.21 -26.56
C ASP A 118 25.73 9.22 -25.04
N GLY A 119 26.97 9.02 -24.60
CA GLY A 119 27.33 9.16 -23.19
C GLY A 119 27.11 10.57 -22.63
N ALA A 120 27.25 11.62 -23.44
CA ALA A 120 26.95 12.99 -23.03
C ALA A 120 25.44 13.24 -22.90
N LEU A 121 24.62 12.66 -23.78
CA LEU A 121 23.17 12.71 -23.69
C LEU A 121 22.64 12.03 -22.41
N ASP A 122 23.19 10.87 -22.07
CA ASP A 122 22.81 10.14 -20.84
C ASP A 122 23.16 10.94 -19.58
N ARG A 123 24.38 11.53 -19.52
CA ARG A 123 24.78 12.40 -18.40
C ARG A 123 23.87 13.62 -18.23
N ARG A 124 23.28 14.12 -19.32
CA ARG A 124 22.34 15.27 -19.30
C ARG A 124 20.89 14.87 -19.01
N GLY A 125 20.61 13.58 -18.82
CA GLY A 125 19.30 13.13 -18.38
C GLY A 125 18.26 13.03 -19.49
N ILE A 126 18.65 13.03 -20.77
CA ILE A 126 17.69 13.09 -21.89
C ILE A 126 16.88 11.80 -22.00
N TYR A 127 17.54 10.66 -21.80
CA TYR A 127 16.86 9.36 -21.81
C TYR A 127 15.86 9.23 -20.67
N GLN A 128 16.17 9.79 -19.50
CA GLN A 128 15.31 9.81 -18.33
C GLN A 128 14.07 10.68 -18.58
N LYS A 129 14.25 11.87 -19.18
CA LYS A 129 13.11 12.72 -19.61
C LYS A 129 12.24 12.03 -20.66
N ALA A 130 12.86 11.32 -21.62
CA ALA A 130 12.12 10.57 -22.63
C ALA A 130 11.34 9.40 -22.01
N GLN A 131 11.95 8.69 -21.06
CA GLN A 131 11.30 7.63 -20.30
C GLN A 131 10.11 8.16 -19.49
N GLU A 132 10.23 9.34 -18.88
CA GLU A 132 9.12 9.99 -18.18
C GLU A 132 7.99 10.39 -19.13
N ALA A 133 8.32 10.93 -20.32
CA ALA A 133 7.33 11.27 -21.34
C ALA A 133 6.57 10.02 -21.81
N ILE A 134 7.29 8.92 -22.10
CA ILE A 134 6.68 7.62 -22.44
C ILE A 134 5.85 7.09 -21.28
N GLY A 135 6.34 7.23 -20.03
CA GLY A 135 5.61 6.79 -18.84
C GLY A 135 4.25 7.47 -18.69
N LYS A 136 4.14 8.74 -19.06
CA LYS A 136 2.86 9.50 -19.04
C LYS A 136 1.87 9.05 -20.13
N LEU A 137 2.36 8.48 -21.23
CA LEU A 137 1.54 7.94 -22.32
C LEU A 137 0.98 6.55 -21.99
N ILE A 138 1.52 5.87 -20.98
CA ILE A 138 1.05 4.54 -20.59
C ILE A 138 -0.27 4.67 -19.82
N ASP A 139 -1.37 4.35 -20.49
CA ASP A 139 -2.69 4.31 -19.88
C ASP A 139 -2.88 3.08 -18.99
N THR A 140 -2.82 3.30 -17.67
CA THR A 140 -3.04 2.25 -16.66
C THR A 140 -4.47 1.72 -16.66
N SER A 141 -5.46 2.53 -17.05
CA SER A 141 -6.85 2.12 -17.11
C SER A 141 -7.09 1.14 -18.27
N ALA A 142 -6.46 1.38 -19.42
CA ALA A 142 -6.49 0.45 -20.55
C ALA A 142 -5.81 -0.89 -20.21
N ILE A 143 -4.69 -0.87 -19.46
CA ILE A 143 -4.05 -2.09 -18.96
C ILE A 143 -5.02 -2.87 -18.06
N GLU A 144 -5.66 -2.18 -17.12
CA GLU A 144 -6.61 -2.81 -16.19
C GLU A 144 -7.80 -3.43 -16.93
N ALA A 145 -8.36 -2.72 -17.92
CA ALA A 145 -9.45 -3.24 -18.74
C ALA A 145 -9.06 -4.54 -19.47
N ASN A 146 -7.85 -4.59 -20.04
CA ASN A 146 -7.35 -5.79 -20.70
C ASN A 146 -7.11 -6.95 -19.72
N ILE A 147 -6.57 -6.67 -18.53
CA ILE A 147 -6.42 -7.69 -17.49
C ILE A 147 -7.79 -8.23 -17.05
N ARG A 148 -8.80 -7.38 -16.96
CA ARG A 148 -10.19 -7.79 -16.67
C ARG A 148 -10.79 -8.64 -17.78
N GLU A 149 -10.51 -8.34 -19.05
CA GLU A 149 -10.89 -9.20 -20.18
C GLU A 149 -10.25 -10.58 -20.10
N ILE A 150 -8.96 -10.64 -19.76
CA ILE A 150 -8.24 -11.90 -19.56
C ILE A 150 -8.89 -12.70 -18.42
N ARG A 151 -9.25 -12.04 -17.31
CA ARG A 151 -9.92 -12.68 -16.17
C ARG A 151 -11.33 -13.15 -16.50
N ARG A 152 -12.11 -12.36 -17.25
CA ARG A 152 -13.42 -12.74 -17.78
C ARG A 152 -13.33 -13.99 -18.66
N ALA A 153 -12.32 -14.08 -19.51
CA ALA A 153 -12.10 -15.26 -20.34
C ALA A 153 -11.68 -16.52 -19.54
N GLU A 154 -11.14 -16.36 -18.32
CA GLU A 154 -10.67 -17.47 -17.49
C GLU A 154 -11.72 -18.04 -16.53
N ILE A 155 -12.55 -17.19 -15.91
CA ILE A 155 -13.58 -17.63 -14.95
C ILE A 155 -15.01 -17.50 -15.52
N GLY A 156 -15.19 -16.72 -16.57
CA GLY A 156 -16.50 -16.36 -17.10
C GLY A 156 -17.00 -15.01 -16.59
N ASP A 157 -18.01 -14.47 -17.25
CA ASP A 157 -18.49 -13.10 -17.06
C ASP A 157 -19.13 -12.89 -15.67
N GLU A 158 -19.93 -13.84 -15.19
CA GLU A 158 -20.66 -13.72 -13.91
C GLU A 158 -19.70 -13.65 -12.72
N ALA A 159 -18.78 -14.61 -12.60
CA ALA A 159 -17.81 -14.66 -11.51
C ALA A 159 -16.81 -13.49 -11.56
N ALA A 160 -16.48 -12.99 -12.75
CA ALA A 160 -15.61 -11.83 -12.90
C ALA A 160 -16.28 -10.52 -12.45
N GLU A 161 -17.57 -10.35 -12.70
CA GLU A 161 -18.31 -9.18 -12.19
C GLU A 161 -18.49 -9.21 -10.67
N GLU A 162 -18.69 -10.38 -10.08
CA GLU A 162 -18.68 -10.53 -8.62
C GLU A 162 -17.31 -10.17 -8.02
N GLU A 163 -16.19 -10.66 -8.59
CA GLU A 163 -14.84 -10.27 -8.17
C GLU A 163 -14.64 -8.75 -8.31
N ARG A 164 -15.15 -8.13 -9.39
CA ARG A 164 -15.06 -6.69 -9.62
C ARG A 164 -15.86 -5.89 -8.59
N LEU A 165 -17.08 -6.30 -8.28
CA LEU A 165 -17.92 -5.64 -7.28
C LEU A 165 -17.31 -5.71 -5.88
N LEU A 166 -16.78 -6.88 -5.50
CA LEU A 166 -16.06 -7.05 -4.24
C LEU A 166 -14.78 -6.20 -4.19
N GLY A 167 -14.07 -6.09 -5.32
CA GLY A 167 -12.88 -5.24 -5.45
C GLY A 167 -13.17 -3.74 -5.48
N ALA A 168 -14.37 -3.34 -5.91
CA ALA A 168 -14.80 -1.94 -5.98
C ALA A 168 -15.34 -1.39 -4.65
N LYS A 169 -15.45 -2.25 -3.63
CA LYS A 169 -15.94 -1.88 -2.31
C LYS A 169 -15.04 -0.81 -1.69
N THR A 170 -15.63 0.27 -1.19
CA THR A 170 -14.89 1.40 -0.62
C THR A 170 -14.41 1.09 0.80
N ASP A 171 -13.39 1.81 1.27
CA ASP A 171 -12.88 1.66 2.63
C ASP A 171 -13.97 1.90 3.69
N GLU A 172 -14.90 2.82 3.43
CA GLU A 172 -16.05 3.11 4.29
C GLU A 172 -17.00 1.91 4.38
N GLU A 173 -17.31 1.28 3.25
CA GLU A 173 -18.15 0.09 3.21
C GLU A 173 -17.47 -1.12 3.88
N TYR A 174 -16.14 -1.23 3.78
CA TYR A 174 -15.37 -2.23 4.52
C TYR A 174 -15.40 -1.97 6.02
N ALA A 175 -15.27 -0.72 6.45
CA ALA A 175 -15.38 -0.34 7.86
C ALA A 175 -16.77 -0.65 8.42
N ALA A 176 -17.83 -0.35 7.67
CA ALA A 176 -19.21 -0.68 8.06
C ALA A 176 -19.44 -2.19 8.18
N GLU A 177 -18.99 -2.99 7.21
CA GLU A 177 -19.13 -4.45 7.25
C GLU A 177 -18.35 -5.06 8.42
N THR A 178 -17.15 -4.57 8.70
CA THR A 178 -16.34 -5.06 9.82
C THR A 178 -16.91 -4.64 11.18
N ALA A 179 -17.54 -3.46 11.28
CA ALA A 179 -18.28 -3.04 12.46
C ALA A 179 -19.51 -3.92 12.70
N ALA A 180 -20.33 -4.15 11.67
CA ALA A 180 -21.49 -5.03 11.76
C ALA A 180 -21.10 -6.46 12.20
N ARG A 181 -20.05 -7.04 11.61
CA ARG A 181 -19.51 -8.35 12.05
C ARG A 181 -19.02 -8.32 13.50
N ARG A 182 -18.52 -7.19 14.00
CA ARG A 182 -18.09 -7.05 15.39
C ARG A 182 -19.31 -7.01 16.31
N GLU A 183 -20.33 -6.24 15.96
CA GLU A 183 -21.60 -6.17 16.69
C GLU A 183 -22.27 -7.53 16.75
N GLU A 184 -22.36 -8.26 15.64
CA GLU A 184 -22.88 -9.64 15.62
C GLU A 184 -22.10 -10.56 16.58
N ARG A 185 -20.76 -10.47 16.57
CA ARG A 185 -19.92 -11.25 17.51
C ARG A 185 -20.14 -10.83 18.96
N GLU A 186 -20.42 -9.55 19.22
CA GLU A 186 -20.74 -9.05 20.55
C GLU A 186 -22.09 -9.55 21.03
N LEU A 187 -23.12 -9.50 20.19
CA LEU A 187 -24.44 -10.06 20.48
C LEU A 187 -24.36 -11.57 20.72
N VAL A 188 -23.59 -12.32 19.93
CA VAL A 188 -23.37 -13.75 20.16
C VAL A 188 -22.68 -13.99 21.51
N ARG A 189 -21.67 -13.20 21.86
CA ARG A 189 -20.99 -13.30 23.17
C ARG A 189 -21.92 -12.95 24.33
N GLU A 190 -22.75 -11.92 24.18
CA GLU A 190 -23.72 -11.52 25.18
C GLU A 190 -24.80 -12.58 25.39
N ASN A 191 -25.36 -13.11 24.30
CA ASN A 191 -26.32 -14.22 24.36
C ASN A 191 -25.71 -15.45 25.04
N LEU A 192 -24.45 -15.79 24.75
CA LEU A 192 -23.75 -16.87 25.44
C LEU A 192 -23.59 -16.61 26.94
N ARG A 193 -23.28 -15.37 27.35
CA ARG A 193 -23.20 -14.99 28.77
C ARG A 193 -24.54 -15.13 29.46
N VAL A 194 -25.63 -14.66 28.84
CA VAL A 194 -26.99 -14.77 29.39
C VAL A 194 -27.40 -16.24 29.55
N ILE A 195 -27.11 -17.08 28.56
CA ILE A 195 -27.38 -18.53 28.64
C ILE A 195 -26.59 -19.16 29.79
N GLU A 196 -25.31 -18.81 29.96
CA GLU A 196 -24.48 -19.33 31.05
C GLU A 196 -24.98 -18.88 32.43
N GLU A 197 -25.37 -17.62 32.58
CA GLU A 197 -25.95 -17.10 33.82
C GLU A 197 -27.27 -17.78 34.17
N ASN A 198 -28.15 -17.98 33.19
CA ASN A 198 -29.41 -18.68 33.38
C ASN A 198 -29.18 -20.14 33.77
N LYS A 199 -28.20 -20.81 33.15
CA LYS A 199 -27.79 -22.17 33.53
C LYS A 199 -27.33 -22.22 34.99
N ARG A 200 -26.49 -21.27 35.42
CA ARG A 200 -26.02 -21.17 36.83
C ARG A 200 -27.14 -20.88 37.83
N LYS A 201 -28.20 -20.18 37.43
CA LYS A 201 -29.37 -19.93 38.29
C LYS A 201 -30.22 -21.20 38.43
N LEU A 202 -30.51 -21.87 37.32
CA LEU A 202 -31.25 -23.14 37.31
C LEU A 202 -30.52 -24.22 38.12
N GLU A 203 -29.20 -24.33 37.99
CA GLU A 203 -28.39 -25.28 38.80
C GLU A 203 -28.49 -24.99 40.30
N ARG A 204 -28.54 -23.71 40.70
CA ARG A 204 -28.74 -23.33 42.11
C ARG A 204 -30.14 -23.68 42.59
N GLU A 205 -31.16 -23.40 41.80
CA GLU A 205 -32.55 -23.70 42.15
C GLU A 205 -32.80 -25.22 42.24
N ILE A 206 -32.25 -26.02 41.33
CA ILE A 206 -32.29 -27.49 41.40
C ILE A 206 -31.63 -27.97 42.69
N LYS A 207 -30.44 -27.46 43.03
CA LYS A 207 -29.73 -27.83 44.25
C LYS A 207 -30.51 -27.48 45.51
N GLU A 208 -31.15 -26.31 45.56
CA GLU A 208 -31.98 -25.89 46.69
C GLU A 208 -33.22 -26.78 46.84
N LEU A 209 -33.87 -27.15 45.73
CA LEU A 209 -35.01 -28.07 45.73
C LEU A 209 -34.59 -29.48 46.18
N GLU A 210 -33.43 -29.97 45.75
CA GLU A 210 -32.88 -31.26 46.20
C GLU A 210 -32.55 -31.24 47.69
N ASP A 211 -31.92 -30.16 48.19
CA ASP A 211 -31.61 -30.01 49.62
C ASP A 211 -32.90 -29.93 50.47
N MET A 212 -33.95 -29.27 49.97
CA MET A 212 -35.25 -29.22 50.64
C MET A 212 -35.93 -30.58 50.68
N LYS A 213 -35.95 -31.32 49.56
CA LYS A 213 -36.45 -32.70 49.51
C LYS A 213 -35.70 -33.62 50.47
N ARG A 214 -34.37 -33.52 50.52
CA ARG A 214 -33.55 -34.31 51.45
C ARG A 214 -33.89 -34.02 52.92
N ARG A 215 -34.11 -32.75 53.27
CA ARG A 215 -34.54 -32.35 54.63
C ARG A 215 -35.94 -32.85 54.97
N GLU A 216 -36.86 -32.87 54.01
CA GLU A 216 -38.21 -33.42 54.19
C GLU A 216 -38.18 -34.94 54.37
N GLU A 217 -37.41 -35.66 53.57
CA GLU A 217 -37.19 -37.10 53.70
C GLU A 217 -36.56 -37.46 55.05
N GLU A 218 -35.59 -36.67 55.53
CA GLU A 218 -34.98 -36.87 56.85
C GLU A 218 -35.98 -36.63 58.00
N LYS A 219 -36.83 -35.60 57.90
CA LYS A 219 -37.91 -35.35 58.85
C LYS A 219 -38.93 -36.49 58.85
N ALA A 220 -39.37 -36.94 57.68
CA ALA A 220 -40.29 -38.06 57.54
C ALA A 220 -39.71 -39.37 58.10
N ALA A 221 -38.42 -39.64 57.87
CA ALA A 221 -37.72 -40.79 58.44
C ALA A 221 -37.62 -40.71 59.98
N ARG A 222 -37.39 -39.52 60.53
CA ARG A 222 -37.34 -39.28 61.98
C ARG A 222 -38.72 -39.45 62.64
N GLU A 223 -39.77 -39.00 61.99
CA GLU A 223 -41.15 -39.20 62.45
C GLU A 223 -41.59 -40.67 62.36
N ALA A 224 -41.18 -41.38 61.30
CA ALA A 224 -41.41 -42.81 61.16
C ALA A 224 -40.70 -43.62 62.26
N ARG A 225 -39.47 -43.25 62.64
CA ARG A 225 -38.78 -43.85 63.80
C ARG A 225 -39.51 -43.59 65.12
N ARG A 226 -40.00 -42.36 65.34
CA ARG A 226 -40.79 -42.01 66.54
C ARG A 226 -42.14 -42.71 66.64
N LYS A 227 -42.76 -43.07 65.51
CA LYS A 227 -44.00 -43.87 65.51
C LYS A 227 -43.72 -45.34 65.84
N LYS A 228 -42.62 -45.90 65.32
CA LYS A 228 -42.19 -47.27 65.64
C LYS A 228 -41.86 -47.45 67.13
N GLU A 229 -41.25 -46.45 67.77
CA GLU A 229 -40.98 -46.46 69.23
C GLU A 229 -42.23 -46.26 70.12
N ARG A 230 -43.41 -45.95 69.56
CA ARG A 230 -44.67 -45.79 70.30
C ARG A 230 -45.64 -46.96 70.14
N GLU A 231 -45.33 -47.87 69.22
CA GLU A 231 -46.11 -49.09 68.95
C GLU A 231 -45.46 -50.36 69.54
N GLU A 232 -44.25 -50.24 70.12
CA GLU A 232 -43.67 -51.17 71.11
C GLU A 232 -44.01 -50.73 72.53
#